data_AF-A0A9D9CSQ0-F1
#
_entry.id   AF-A0A9D9CSQ0-F1
#
_cell.length_a   1.000
_cell.length_b   1.000
_cell.length_c   1.000
_cell.angle_alpha   90.00
_cell.angle_beta   90.00
_cell.angle_gamma   90.00
#
_symmetry.space_group_name_H-M   'P 1'
#
loop_
_entity.id
_entity.type
_entity.pdbx_description
1 polymer ?
#
loop_
_entity_poly.entity_id
_entity_poly.type
_entity_poly.pdbx_seq_one_letter_code
_entity_poly.pdbx_strand_id
1 'polypeptide(L)'
;MNDAHELTALWKQYDQAHNADLPQKEAEVLAKIKEEATNRHLPVDFYDAATAYVGSVQRRDWKRRDTLQAQLAQEVEAFGDPLVTFLWMAEWKSEPVDDLWAYVKANPDGFMGCNRALHRGVDGVLGGCLKPFIRSDKEYVLWYLTARRYSDDKEINQALQAEVSGVYPNEAVLEFVTISRTSWKEDEDEKKAYEALAAKYIGTAFSVYPRAEVLRIRYSQLSEEKAGGKAYEALYKDIEALEKERKAYTGEAKTLVAGCDYLASLMEALTDQSLWIKYQDGQALVVFRNLKSATVTLREDKKTLQTWKVENPAASFYAQDTVKLDLPKLTDGEYTIEAKNGKISASEVYRQYTLSIATRRDSRGVCVYVADYETGVPLRSVTLHLRKSGTEVATSTLKLDGFTLLPKAFAKHLEGSKASWEVVAQSGDRKSRSIYLDRFSNYNTDVYTDQIRCNIYKDRGAYNPGDTLQFKAIVYQGDPARSLQVVKDRPVKMILRDSEDNVLETLQLKTNDWGSVSGSFVLPMGLRNGRFELEAEGLGYDWFRVDE
;
A
#
# COMPACT_ATOMS: atom_id res chain seq x y z
N MET A 1 37.21 15.63 -5.91
CA MET A 1 38.21 15.47 -4.83
C MET A 1 37.51 15.56 -3.49
N ASN A 2 37.82 14.62 -2.61
CA ASN A 2 37.54 14.78 -1.19
C ASN A 2 38.62 15.72 -0.65
N ASP A 3 38.24 16.89 -0.11
CA ASP A 3 39.20 17.91 0.36
C ASP A 3 40.06 17.42 1.56
N ALA A 4 39.75 16.24 2.09
CA ALA A 4 40.47 15.59 3.18
C ALA A 4 41.60 14.65 2.72
N HIS A 5 41.81 14.44 1.42
CA HIS A 5 42.92 13.62 0.92
C HIS A 5 44.25 14.36 1.05
N GLU A 6 45.22 13.76 1.72
CA GLU A 6 46.57 14.33 1.84
C GLU A 6 47.43 14.08 0.59
N LEU A 7 47.18 12.99 -0.13
CA LEU A 7 47.93 12.61 -1.34
C LEU A 7 47.36 13.29 -2.60
N THR A 8 47.08 14.59 -2.50
CA THR A 8 46.35 15.41 -3.51
C THR A 8 46.89 15.26 -4.94
N ALA A 9 48.21 15.19 -5.11
CA ALA A 9 48.83 15.03 -6.42
C ALA A 9 48.54 13.66 -7.07
N LEU A 10 48.47 12.59 -6.26
CA LEU A 10 48.13 11.26 -6.74
C LEU A 10 46.62 11.14 -6.99
N TRP A 11 45.79 11.71 -6.11
CA TRP A 11 44.34 11.78 -6.34
C TRP A 11 43.97 12.56 -7.60
N LYS A 12 44.72 13.62 -7.93
CA LYS A 12 44.56 14.33 -9.20
C LYS A 12 44.87 13.45 -10.40
N GLN A 13 45.88 12.58 -10.31
CA GLN A 13 46.20 11.62 -11.37
C GLN A 13 45.12 10.54 -11.49
N TYR A 14 44.57 10.09 -10.36
CA TYR A 14 43.43 9.18 -10.33
C TYR A 14 42.21 9.80 -11.01
N ASP A 15 41.82 11.02 -10.63
CA ASP A 15 40.68 11.74 -11.23
C ASP A 15 40.86 11.93 -12.74
N GLN A 16 42.07 12.24 -13.20
CA GLN A 16 42.39 12.32 -14.63
C GLN A 16 42.22 10.98 -15.35
N ALA A 17 42.67 9.88 -14.74
CA ALA A 17 42.50 8.54 -15.30
C ALA A 17 41.04 8.11 -15.31
N HIS A 18 40.30 8.42 -14.23
CA HIS A 18 38.89 8.11 -14.07
C HIS A 18 38.03 8.84 -15.10
N ASN A 19 38.22 10.15 -15.24
CA ASN A 19 37.50 10.98 -16.21
C ASN A 19 37.83 10.62 -17.67
N ALA A 20 39.00 10.02 -17.91
CA ALA A 20 39.41 9.52 -19.23
C ALA A 20 38.99 8.06 -19.48
N ASP A 21 38.27 7.42 -18.55
CA ASP A 21 37.88 6.01 -18.59
C ASP A 21 39.07 5.06 -18.82
N LEU A 22 40.14 5.26 -18.05
CA LEU A 22 41.37 4.48 -18.13
C LEU A 22 41.54 3.57 -16.88
N PRO A 23 40.77 2.46 -16.76
CA PRO A 23 40.72 1.65 -15.54
C PRO A 23 42.03 0.94 -15.19
N GLN A 24 42.91 0.69 -16.16
CA GLN A 24 44.26 0.21 -15.86
C GLN A 24 45.09 1.27 -15.14
N LYS A 25 45.03 2.51 -15.64
CA LYS A 25 45.77 3.64 -15.06
C LYS A 25 45.19 4.06 -13.71
N GLU A 26 43.87 3.97 -13.54
CA GLU A 26 43.22 4.10 -12.22
C GLU A 26 43.85 3.13 -11.21
N ALA A 27 43.87 1.83 -11.52
CA ALA A 27 44.40 0.80 -10.62
C ALA A 27 45.89 1.02 -10.28
N GLU A 28 46.70 1.44 -11.26
CA GLU A 28 48.13 1.76 -11.05
C GLU A 28 48.33 2.95 -10.11
N VAL A 29 47.52 4.02 -10.27
CA VAL A 29 47.59 5.19 -9.37
C VAL A 29 47.06 4.84 -7.98
N LEU A 30 45.95 4.11 -7.89
CA LEU A 30 45.38 3.67 -6.62
C LEU A 30 46.34 2.76 -5.83
N ALA A 31 47.10 1.88 -6.50
CA ALA A 31 48.14 1.09 -5.84
C ALA A 31 49.24 1.96 -5.21
N LYS A 32 49.66 3.03 -5.89
CA LYS A 32 50.62 4.00 -5.35
C LYS A 32 50.06 4.79 -4.16
N ILE A 33 48.78 5.19 -4.24
CA ILE A 33 48.11 5.87 -3.13
C ILE A 33 48.06 4.95 -1.91
N LYS A 34 47.68 3.67 -2.08
CA LYS A 34 47.66 2.68 -0.99
C LYS A 34 49.02 2.51 -0.32
N GLU A 35 50.09 2.38 -1.11
CA GLU A 35 51.45 2.22 -0.60
C GLU A 35 51.90 3.46 0.19
N GLU A 36 51.76 4.64 -0.39
CA GLU A 36 52.16 5.89 0.25
C GLU A 36 51.31 6.20 1.50
N ALA A 37 50.00 5.93 1.44
CA ALA A 37 49.09 6.10 2.57
C ALA A 37 49.43 5.13 3.71
N THR A 38 49.86 3.91 3.40
CA THR A 38 50.35 2.95 4.41
C THR A 38 51.63 3.46 5.06
N ASN A 39 52.60 3.92 4.26
CA ASN A 39 53.89 4.41 4.75
C ASN A 39 53.77 5.65 5.66
N ARG A 40 52.82 6.54 5.33
CA ARG A 40 52.57 7.77 6.09
C ARG A 40 51.47 7.62 7.14
N HIS A 41 50.83 6.46 7.22
CA HIS A 41 49.66 6.18 8.05
C HIS A 41 48.53 7.23 7.86
N LEU A 42 47.95 7.24 6.65
CA LEU A 42 46.90 8.15 6.22
C LEU A 42 45.58 7.38 6.03
N PRO A 43 44.69 7.30 7.05
CA PRO A 43 43.51 6.43 7.03
C PRO A 43 42.53 6.77 5.91
N VAL A 44 42.31 8.07 5.65
CA VAL A 44 41.39 8.55 4.61
C VAL A 44 41.88 8.11 3.22
N ASP A 45 43.12 8.45 2.88
CA ASP A 45 43.73 8.10 1.60
C ASP A 45 43.84 6.58 1.42
N PHE A 46 44.21 5.84 2.48
CA PHE A 46 44.31 4.40 2.44
C PHE A 46 42.96 3.74 2.14
N TYR A 47 41.93 4.02 2.95
CA TYR A 47 40.65 3.33 2.83
C TYR A 47 39.94 3.66 1.52
N ASP A 48 39.95 4.93 1.10
CA ASP A 48 39.38 5.32 -0.20
C ASP A 48 40.11 4.65 -1.37
N ALA A 49 41.45 4.61 -1.33
CA ALA A 49 42.21 3.98 -2.40
C ALA A 49 42.06 2.45 -2.43
N ALA A 50 42.05 1.80 -1.26
CA ALA A 50 41.89 0.36 -1.14
C ALA A 50 40.54 -0.12 -1.66
N THR A 51 39.46 0.57 -1.30
CA THR A 51 38.10 0.26 -1.74
C THR A 51 37.87 0.59 -3.22
N ALA A 52 38.36 1.74 -3.70
CA ALA A 52 38.28 2.11 -5.12
C ALA A 52 39.11 1.16 -6.01
N TYR A 53 40.25 0.66 -5.53
CA TYR A 53 41.11 -0.28 -6.27
C TYR A 53 40.36 -1.56 -6.62
N VAL A 54 39.62 -2.12 -5.65
CA VAL A 54 38.80 -3.31 -5.87
C VAL A 54 37.78 -3.06 -6.99
N GLY A 55 37.07 -1.92 -6.95
CA GLY A 55 36.10 -1.55 -7.98
C GLY A 55 36.72 -1.35 -9.37
N SER A 56 37.89 -0.72 -9.46
CA SER A 56 38.59 -0.45 -10.72
C SER A 56 39.09 -1.74 -11.40
N VAL A 57 39.66 -2.66 -10.61
CA VAL A 57 40.16 -3.95 -11.13
C VAL A 57 39.01 -4.89 -11.49
N GLN A 58 37.96 -4.96 -10.66
CA GLN A 58 36.78 -5.80 -10.93
C GLN A 58 36.04 -5.41 -12.21
N ARG A 59 35.97 -4.11 -12.55
CA ARG A 59 35.38 -3.64 -13.82
C ARG A 59 36.05 -4.24 -15.05
N ARG A 60 37.35 -4.55 -14.96
CA ARG A 60 38.12 -5.18 -16.06
C ARG A 60 38.09 -6.70 -15.99
N ASP A 61 38.17 -7.25 -14.79
CA ASP A 61 38.23 -8.69 -14.55
C ASP A 61 37.42 -9.08 -13.32
N TRP A 62 36.12 -9.30 -13.54
CA TRP A 62 35.18 -9.64 -12.50
C TRP A 62 35.52 -10.96 -11.79
N LYS A 63 36.30 -11.86 -12.42
CA LYS A 63 36.70 -13.14 -11.84
C LYS A 63 37.71 -12.98 -10.70
N ARG A 64 38.37 -11.83 -10.59
CA ARG A 64 39.29 -11.51 -9.49
C ARG A 64 38.60 -11.02 -8.23
N ARG A 65 37.26 -10.94 -8.22
CA ARG A 65 36.47 -10.41 -7.09
C ARG A 65 36.88 -11.01 -5.75
N ASP A 66 36.87 -12.33 -5.63
CA ASP A 66 37.11 -13.01 -4.34
C ASP A 66 38.55 -12.82 -3.87
N THR A 67 39.52 -12.89 -4.80
CA THR A 67 40.93 -12.62 -4.51
C THR A 67 41.16 -11.19 -4.05
N LEU A 68 40.50 -10.21 -4.69
CA LEU A 68 40.61 -8.80 -4.31
C LEU A 68 39.94 -8.51 -2.97
N GLN A 69 38.85 -9.19 -2.64
CA GLN A 69 38.21 -9.07 -1.32
C GLN A 69 39.10 -9.65 -0.22
N ALA A 70 39.73 -10.80 -0.45
CA ALA A 70 40.69 -11.38 0.49
C ALA A 70 41.94 -10.50 0.66
N GLN A 71 42.42 -9.91 -0.43
CA GLN A 71 43.53 -8.95 -0.39
C GLN A 71 43.16 -7.69 0.40
N LEU A 72 41.98 -7.11 0.17
CA LEU A 72 41.50 -5.95 0.91
C LEU A 72 41.44 -6.25 2.42
N ALA A 73 40.97 -7.44 2.81
CA ALA A 73 40.94 -7.86 4.21
C ALA A 73 42.34 -7.85 4.85
N GLN A 74 43.32 -8.44 4.16
CA GLN A 74 44.72 -8.47 4.63
C GLN A 74 45.34 -7.07 4.70
N GLU A 75 45.04 -6.22 3.72
CA GLU A 75 45.53 -4.84 3.69
C GLU A 75 44.95 -4.00 4.84
N VAL A 76 43.65 -4.13 5.11
CA VAL A 76 42.99 -3.46 6.24
C VAL A 76 43.56 -3.92 7.57
N GLU A 77 43.75 -5.22 7.75
CA GLU A 77 44.36 -5.80 8.95
C GLU A 77 45.80 -5.29 9.14
N ALA A 78 46.60 -5.25 8.08
CA ALA A 78 47.97 -4.75 8.11
C ALA A 78 48.06 -3.24 8.36
N PHE A 79 47.10 -2.45 7.88
CA PHE A 79 47.05 -1.00 8.11
C PHE A 79 46.82 -0.65 9.59
N GLY A 80 46.07 -1.50 10.31
CA GLY A 80 46.00 -1.46 11.78
C GLY A 80 45.24 -0.28 12.37
N ASP A 81 44.40 0.41 11.59
CA ASP A 81 43.55 1.50 12.08
C ASP A 81 42.15 0.98 12.48
N PRO A 82 41.69 1.24 13.72
CA PRO A 82 40.40 0.71 14.19
C PRO A 82 39.18 1.28 13.47
N LEU A 83 39.20 2.55 13.05
CA LEU A 83 38.10 3.13 12.29
C LEU A 83 38.03 2.55 10.88
N VAL A 84 39.18 2.39 10.21
CA VAL A 84 39.26 1.75 8.89
C VAL A 84 38.75 0.31 8.96
N THR A 85 39.14 -0.44 9.99
CA THR A 85 38.69 -1.81 10.20
C THR A 85 37.18 -1.86 10.45
N PHE A 86 36.65 -0.97 11.31
CA PHE A 86 35.22 -0.84 11.56
C PHE A 86 34.44 -0.56 10.27
N LEU A 87 34.90 0.38 9.45
CA LEU A 87 34.25 0.72 8.17
C LEU A 87 34.28 -0.45 7.19
N TRP A 88 35.41 -1.14 7.07
CA TRP A 88 35.50 -2.33 6.24
C TRP A 88 34.53 -3.43 6.70
N MET A 89 34.47 -3.71 8.00
CA MET A 89 33.50 -4.66 8.56
C MET A 89 32.06 -4.23 8.22
N ALA A 90 31.75 -2.95 8.39
CA ALA A 90 30.42 -2.41 8.25
C ALA A 90 29.96 -2.34 6.78
N GLU A 91 30.79 -1.82 5.88
CA GLU A 91 30.44 -1.51 4.48
C GLU A 91 30.73 -2.67 3.53
N TRP A 92 31.84 -3.40 3.74
CA TRP A 92 32.30 -4.43 2.80
C TRP A 92 31.89 -5.84 3.21
N LYS A 93 32.09 -6.19 4.48
CA LYS A 93 31.60 -7.48 4.99
C LYS A 93 30.11 -7.46 5.33
N SER A 94 29.53 -6.27 5.47
CA SER A 94 28.15 -6.12 5.94
C SER A 94 27.90 -6.84 7.28
N GLU A 95 28.88 -6.78 8.19
CA GLU A 95 28.79 -7.46 9.48
C GLU A 95 27.54 -7.01 10.26
N PRO A 96 26.89 -7.92 11.00
CA PRO A 96 25.82 -7.60 11.93
C PRO A 96 26.25 -6.54 12.96
N VAL A 97 25.28 -5.78 13.47
CA VAL A 97 25.53 -4.74 14.48
C VAL A 97 26.12 -5.30 15.78
N ASP A 98 25.78 -6.54 16.14
CA ASP A 98 26.34 -7.19 17.33
C ASP A 98 27.85 -7.43 17.20
N ASP A 99 28.32 -7.81 16.01
CA ASP A 99 29.74 -8.05 15.72
C ASP A 99 30.52 -6.72 15.63
N LEU A 100 29.91 -5.70 15.03
CA LEU A 100 30.46 -4.34 15.03
C LEU A 100 30.55 -3.77 16.45
N TRP A 101 29.53 -4.00 17.29
CA TRP A 101 29.54 -3.57 18.69
C TRP A 101 30.59 -4.32 19.52
N ALA A 102 30.74 -5.63 19.31
CA ALA A 102 31.80 -6.42 19.92
C ALA A 102 33.18 -5.88 19.54
N TYR A 103 33.39 -5.51 18.27
CA TYR A 103 34.62 -4.89 17.80
C TYR A 103 34.89 -3.53 18.48
N VAL A 104 33.88 -2.66 18.59
CA VAL A 104 34.03 -1.37 19.28
C VAL A 104 34.41 -1.56 20.75
N LYS A 105 33.76 -2.51 21.45
CA LYS A 105 34.09 -2.84 22.85
C LYS A 105 35.50 -3.40 23.03
N ALA A 106 35.98 -4.18 22.06
CA ALA A 106 37.33 -4.74 22.10
C ALA A 106 38.43 -3.70 21.84
N ASN A 107 38.08 -2.53 21.30
CA ASN A 107 39.02 -1.46 20.93
C ASN A 107 38.65 -0.11 21.59
N PRO A 108 38.60 -0.01 22.92
CA PRO A 108 38.09 1.17 23.63
C PRO A 108 38.89 2.45 23.34
N ASP A 109 40.20 2.32 23.15
CA ASP A 109 41.11 3.44 22.82
C ASP A 109 41.29 3.64 21.31
N GLY A 110 40.66 2.80 20.49
CA GLY A 110 40.86 2.79 19.03
C GLY A 110 40.16 3.93 18.29
N PHE A 111 39.28 4.67 18.96
CA PHE A 111 38.42 5.70 18.36
C PHE A 111 38.61 7.09 18.98
N MET A 112 39.82 7.36 19.51
CA MET A 112 40.17 8.62 20.16
C MET A 112 40.42 9.78 19.18
N GLY A 113 40.49 9.49 17.88
CA GLY A 113 40.65 10.47 16.80
C GLY A 113 39.35 11.16 16.37
N CYS A 114 39.42 11.93 15.29
CA CYS A 114 38.27 12.55 14.63
C CYS A 114 38.49 12.66 13.12
N ASN A 115 38.41 11.53 12.44
CA ASN A 115 38.56 11.40 10.99
C ASN A 115 37.23 11.66 10.26
N ARG A 116 36.74 12.92 10.32
CA ARG A 116 35.41 13.30 9.77
C ARG A 116 35.17 12.91 8.31
N ALA A 117 36.22 12.83 7.51
CA ALA A 117 36.13 12.40 6.10
C ALA A 117 35.71 10.93 5.93
N LEU A 118 35.94 10.12 6.97
CA LEU A 118 35.57 8.71 7.06
C LEU A 118 34.22 8.50 7.78
N HIS A 119 33.60 9.56 8.33
CA HIS A 119 32.28 9.46 8.98
C HIS A 119 31.16 9.31 7.94
N ARG A 120 30.90 8.09 7.46
CA ARG A 120 29.95 7.75 6.38
C ARG A 120 28.72 7.02 6.93
N GLY A 121 27.59 7.04 6.23
CA GLY A 121 26.43 6.23 6.62
C GLY A 121 25.68 6.70 7.87
N VAL A 122 26.03 7.88 8.41
CA VAL A 122 25.24 8.60 9.43
C VAL A 122 24.29 9.64 8.79
N ASP A 123 24.21 9.66 7.46
CA ASP A 123 23.42 10.63 6.69
C ASP A 123 21.90 10.49 6.90
N GLY A 124 21.45 9.40 7.50
CA GLY A 124 20.04 9.23 7.90
C GLY A 124 19.62 10.08 9.12
N VAL A 125 20.57 10.52 9.95
CA VAL A 125 20.25 11.30 11.16
C VAL A 125 20.06 12.77 10.79
N LEU A 126 18.83 13.26 10.89
CA LEU A 126 18.41 14.61 10.48
C LEU A 126 18.81 14.96 9.03
N GLY A 127 18.75 13.97 8.12
CA GLY A 127 19.18 14.16 6.72
C GLY A 127 20.66 14.52 6.58
N GLY A 128 21.51 14.03 7.50
CA GLY A 128 22.96 14.22 7.48
C GLY A 128 23.44 15.51 8.13
N CYS A 129 22.52 16.34 8.62
CA CYS A 129 22.84 17.62 9.23
C CYS A 129 23.55 17.51 10.58
N LEU A 130 23.54 16.32 11.21
CA LEU A 130 24.30 16.04 12.42
C LEU A 130 25.81 15.87 12.17
N LYS A 131 26.22 15.40 10.98
CA LYS A 131 27.61 15.01 10.70
C LYS A 131 28.67 16.07 11.04
N PRO A 132 28.45 17.38 10.77
CA PRO A 132 29.38 18.44 11.18
C PRO A 132 29.54 18.61 12.70
N PHE A 133 28.62 18.08 13.50
CA PHE A 133 28.61 18.19 14.96
C PHE A 133 29.18 16.96 15.68
N ILE A 134 29.49 15.87 14.96
CA ILE A 134 30.12 14.68 15.54
C ILE A 134 31.56 15.01 15.94
N ARG A 135 31.92 14.82 17.21
CA ARG A 135 33.19 15.35 17.76
C ARG A 135 34.36 14.38 17.73
N SER A 136 34.08 13.07 17.65
CA SER A 136 35.10 12.02 17.70
C SER A 136 34.70 10.83 16.83
N ASP A 137 35.68 9.97 16.54
CA ASP A 137 35.44 8.69 15.87
C ASP A 137 34.60 7.76 16.74
N LYS A 138 34.76 7.85 18.07
CA LYS A 138 33.95 7.10 19.05
C LYS A 138 32.47 7.50 18.96
N GLU A 139 32.20 8.80 18.93
CA GLU A 139 30.83 9.30 18.79
C GLU A 139 30.24 8.88 17.43
N TYR A 140 31.03 8.97 16.35
CA TYR A 140 30.62 8.52 15.01
C TYR A 140 30.19 7.06 14.99
N VAL A 141 31.01 6.13 15.52
CA VAL A 141 30.66 4.70 15.46
C VAL A 141 29.42 4.39 16.29
N LEU A 142 29.20 5.10 17.40
CA LEU A 142 27.99 4.96 18.21
C LEU A 142 26.74 5.44 17.45
N TRP A 143 26.81 6.59 16.78
CA TRP A 143 25.75 7.07 15.87
C TRP A 143 25.49 6.12 14.71
N TYR A 144 26.54 5.56 14.11
CA TYR A 144 26.45 4.60 13.02
C TYR A 144 25.68 3.34 13.47
N LEU A 145 26.04 2.77 14.62
CA LEU A 145 25.39 1.58 15.17
C LEU A 145 23.92 1.84 15.52
N THR A 146 23.62 2.99 16.13
CA THR A 146 22.22 3.35 16.44
C THR A 146 21.38 3.62 15.20
N ALA A 147 21.96 4.15 14.13
CA ALA A 147 21.24 4.42 12.88
C ALA A 147 20.92 3.13 12.11
N ARG A 148 21.83 2.15 12.08
CA ARG A 148 21.72 0.95 11.22
C ARG A 148 20.66 -0.05 11.66
N ARG A 149 20.35 -0.12 12.96
CA ARG A 149 19.47 -1.16 13.52
C ARG A 149 18.10 -0.63 13.97
N TYR A 150 17.84 0.69 13.89
CA TYR A 150 16.72 1.32 14.61
C TYR A 150 16.59 0.76 16.05
N SER A 151 17.72 0.41 16.68
CA SER A 151 17.68 -0.65 17.69
C SER A 151 17.31 -0.16 19.07
N ASP A 152 16.41 -0.91 19.68
CA ASP A 152 16.16 -0.96 21.12
C ASP A 152 17.35 -1.54 21.93
N ASP A 153 18.55 -1.61 21.35
CA ASP A 153 19.75 -2.11 22.05
C ASP A 153 20.14 -1.11 23.13
N LYS A 154 19.85 -1.49 24.37
CA LYS A 154 20.00 -0.66 25.55
C LYS A 154 21.47 -0.30 25.80
N GLU A 155 22.42 -1.19 25.50
CA GLU A 155 23.84 -0.93 25.75
C GLU A 155 24.38 0.14 24.81
N ILE A 156 24.10 0.02 23.50
CA ILE A 156 24.60 0.96 22.49
C ILE A 156 23.98 2.35 22.72
N ASN A 157 22.67 2.41 23.00
CA ASN A 157 21.98 3.66 23.30
C ASN A 157 22.53 4.33 24.58
N GLN A 158 22.85 3.55 25.63
CA GLN A 158 23.47 4.07 26.85
C GLN A 158 24.89 4.57 26.61
N ALA A 159 25.68 3.86 25.80
CA ALA A 159 27.02 4.30 25.42
C ALA A 159 27.00 5.61 24.63
N LEU A 160 26.07 5.74 23.67
CA LEU A 160 25.87 6.97 22.92
C LEU A 160 25.41 8.12 23.85
N GLN A 161 24.42 7.87 24.71
CA GLN A 161 23.95 8.85 25.69
C GLN A 161 25.09 9.36 26.58
N ALA A 162 25.95 8.47 27.07
CA ALA A 162 27.10 8.86 27.87
C ALA A 162 28.12 9.72 27.09
N GLU A 163 28.28 9.45 25.79
CA GLU A 163 29.21 10.20 24.92
C GLU A 163 28.69 11.60 24.56
N VAL A 164 27.37 11.77 24.41
CA VAL A 164 26.76 13.03 23.96
C VAL A 164 26.12 13.86 25.07
N SER A 165 26.01 13.37 26.31
CA SER A 165 25.32 14.11 27.37
C SER A 165 25.99 15.46 27.67
N GLY A 166 25.18 16.52 27.77
CA GLY A 166 25.65 17.90 27.93
C GLY A 166 26.25 18.52 26.67
N VAL A 167 26.17 17.85 25.51
CA VAL A 167 26.77 18.28 24.25
C VAL A 167 25.69 18.69 23.29
N TYR A 168 25.62 19.98 22.99
CA TYR A 168 24.73 20.52 21.98
C TYR A 168 25.38 20.48 20.58
N PRO A 169 24.65 20.09 19.51
CA PRO A 169 23.24 19.65 19.48
C PRO A 169 23.02 18.15 19.75
N ASN A 170 24.07 17.36 19.92
CA ASN A 170 24.06 15.90 19.84
C ASN A 170 23.17 15.23 20.90
N GLU A 171 23.13 15.72 22.14
CA GLU A 171 22.19 15.28 23.17
C GLU A 171 20.74 15.51 22.73
N ALA A 172 20.46 16.69 22.18
CA ALA A 172 19.13 17.07 21.72
C ALA A 172 18.68 16.16 20.57
N VAL A 173 19.57 15.88 19.61
CA VAL A 173 19.30 14.96 18.50
C VAL A 173 19.02 13.55 19.00
N LEU A 174 19.77 13.06 20.00
CA LEU A 174 19.55 11.73 20.57
C LEU A 174 18.17 11.62 21.24
N GLU A 175 17.77 12.64 22.00
CA GLU A 175 16.44 12.71 22.61
C GLU A 175 15.33 12.70 21.56
N PHE A 176 15.47 13.48 20.48
CA PHE A 176 14.49 13.51 19.37
C PHE A 176 14.37 12.18 18.64
N VAL A 177 15.50 11.55 18.33
CA VAL A 177 15.54 10.24 17.66
C VAL A 177 14.99 9.14 18.57
N THR A 178 15.12 9.28 19.89
CA THR A 178 14.54 8.34 20.86
C THR A 178 13.01 8.47 20.90
N ILE A 179 12.46 9.70 20.82
CA ILE A 179 11.01 9.91 20.72
C ILE A 179 10.45 9.23 19.45
N SER A 180 11.08 9.43 18.28
CA SER A 180 10.58 8.84 17.02
C SER A 180 10.66 7.32 16.95
N ARG A 181 11.49 6.69 17.80
CA ARG A 181 11.61 5.23 17.92
C ARG A 181 10.71 4.64 18.99
N THR A 182 10.12 5.46 19.85
CA THR A 182 9.26 4.99 20.91
C THR A 182 7.93 4.50 20.34
N SER A 183 7.47 3.35 20.80
CA SER A 183 6.11 2.89 20.50
C SER A 183 5.11 3.64 21.39
N TRP A 184 4.36 4.56 20.78
CA TRP A 184 3.36 5.36 21.47
C TRP A 184 2.02 4.62 21.57
N LYS A 185 1.34 4.76 22.70
CA LYS A 185 -0.01 4.21 22.88
C LYS A 185 -1.05 5.02 22.10
N GLU A 186 -0.86 6.33 22.06
CA GLU A 186 -1.73 7.31 21.41
C GLU A 186 -0.87 8.46 20.83
N ASP A 187 -1.29 9.05 19.71
CA ASP A 187 -0.63 10.19 19.07
C ASP A 187 -0.49 11.40 20.02
N GLU A 188 -1.38 11.53 21.00
CA GLU A 188 -1.31 12.60 22.00
C GLU A 188 -0.08 12.47 22.91
N ASP A 189 0.36 11.24 23.21
CA ASP A 189 1.56 11.00 24.01
C ASP A 189 2.83 11.35 23.22
N GLU A 190 2.89 10.98 21.93
CA GLU A 190 3.98 11.36 21.03
C GLU A 190 4.09 12.89 20.92
N LYS A 191 2.94 13.56 20.72
CA LYS A 191 2.84 15.01 20.66
C LYS A 191 3.36 15.68 21.93
N LYS A 192 2.95 15.21 23.11
CA LYS A 192 3.42 15.73 24.41
C LYS A 192 4.93 15.57 24.57
N ALA A 193 5.51 14.46 24.11
CA ALA A 193 6.94 14.25 24.16
C ALA A 193 7.70 15.25 23.27
N TYR A 194 7.23 15.48 22.04
CA TYR A 194 7.82 16.51 21.17
C TYR A 194 7.60 17.93 21.71
N GLU A 195 6.44 18.24 22.30
CA GLU A 195 6.19 19.54 22.95
C GLU A 195 7.15 19.79 24.12
N ALA A 196 7.38 18.77 24.97
CA ALA A 196 8.34 18.85 26.06
C ALA A 196 9.77 19.06 25.54
N LEU A 197 10.17 18.34 24.48
CA LEU A 197 11.49 18.50 23.87
C LEU A 197 11.65 19.88 23.23
N ALA A 198 10.63 20.38 22.53
CA ALA A 198 10.61 21.72 21.97
C ALA A 198 10.77 22.80 23.06
N ALA A 199 10.09 22.64 24.20
CA ALA A 199 10.20 23.55 25.33
C ALA A 199 11.60 23.51 25.97
N LYS A 200 12.20 22.32 26.11
CA LYS A 200 13.55 22.14 26.65
C LYS A 200 14.61 22.88 25.83
N TYR A 201 14.49 22.87 24.51
CA TYR A 201 15.45 23.47 23.59
C TYR A 201 14.97 24.79 22.97
N ILE A 202 13.96 25.44 23.56
CA ILE A 202 13.39 26.68 23.03
C ILE A 202 14.46 27.76 22.83
N GLY A 203 14.37 28.49 21.70
CA GLY A 203 15.35 29.52 21.33
C GLY A 203 16.65 28.98 20.75
N THR A 204 16.84 27.67 20.68
CA THR A 204 17.92 27.04 19.91
C THR A 204 17.44 26.64 18.52
N ALA A 205 18.38 26.54 17.56
CA ALA A 205 18.09 26.08 16.21
C ALA A 205 17.48 24.68 16.18
N PHE A 206 17.91 23.80 17.10
CA PHE A 206 17.39 22.44 17.19
C PHE A 206 15.88 22.38 17.45
N SER A 207 15.30 23.35 18.17
CA SER A 207 13.86 23.36 18.51
C SER A 207 12.93 23.30 17.30
N VAL A 208 13.43 23.62 16.09
CA VAL A 208 12.69 23.50 14.84
C VAL A 208 12.20 22.06 14.60
N TYR A 209 13.02 21.04 14.88
CA TYR A 209 12.67 19.64 14.63
C TYR A 209 11.46 19.15 15.45
N PRO A 210 11.45 19.20 16.79
CA PRO A 210 10.29 18.77 17.57
C PRO A 210 9.05 19.65 17.29
N ARG A 211 9.21 20.95 17.01
CA ARG A 211 8.08 21.82 16.62
C ARG A 211 7.50 21.42 15.26
N ALA A 212 8.34 21.00 14.31
CA ALA A 212 7.88 20.48 13.02
C ALA A 212 7.08 19.17 13.18
N GLU A 213 7.51 18.27 14.06
CA GLU A 213 6.77 17.03 14.36
C GLU A 213 5.42 17.32 15.04
N VAL A 214 5.33 18.29 15.95
CA VAL A 214 4.05 18.72 16.53
C VAL A 214 3.08 19.21 15.44
N LEU A 215 3.57 19.94 14.44
CA LEU A 215 2.76 20.40 13.31
C LEU A 215 2.37 19.24 12.38
N ARG A 216 3.24 18.25 12.17
CA ARG A 216 2.93 17.00 11.44
C ARG A 216 1.79 16.25 12.12
N ILE A 217 1.86 16.05 13.43
CA ILE A 217 0.81 15.36 14.20
C ILE A 217 -0.49 16.16 14.10
N ARG A 218 -0.44 17.49 14.21
CA ARG A 218 -1.64 18.33 14.04
C ARG A 218 -2.26 18.17 12.64
N TYR A 219 -1.44 18.10 11.59
CA TYR A 219 -1.91 17.82 10.24
C TYR A 219 -2.67 16.50 10.13
N SER A 220 -2.14 15.42 10.72
CA SER A 220 -2.83 14.11 10.78
C SER A 220 -4.17 14.21 11.52
N GLN A 221 -4.18 14.83 12.70
CA GLN A 221 -5.39 15.00 13.52
C GLN A 221 -6.48 15.77 12.77
N LEU A 222 -6.13 16.85 12.05
CA LEU A 222 -7.11 17.60 11.24
C LEU A 222 -7.76 16.73 10.14
N SER A 223 -7.03 15.74 9.63
CA SER A 223 -7.56 14.80 8.64
C SER A 223 -8.59 13.85 9.27
N GLU A 224 -8.25 13.29 10.43
CA GLU A 224 -9.12 12.38 11.20
C GLU A 224 -10.40 13.08 11.71
N GLU A 225 -10.25 14.32 12.18
CA GLU A 225 -11.34 15.20 12.61
C GLU A 225 -12.24 15.65 11.45
N LYS A 226 -11.83 15.42 10.19
CA LYS A 226 -12.46 15.99 8.99
C LYS A 226 -12.62 17.51 9.09
N ALA A 227 -11.55 18.17 9.54
CA ALA A 227 -11.59 19.60 9.83
C ALA A 227 -11.84 20.46 8.57
N GLY A 228 -12.51 21.60 8.76
CA GLY A 228 -12.77 22.57 7.69
C GLY A 228 -11.57 23.44 7.34
N GLY A 229 -11.66 24.20 6.24
CA GLY A 229 -10.53 24.95 5.69
C GLY A 229 -9.87 25.95 6.65
N LYS A 230 -10.64 26.60 7.54
CA LYS A 230 -10.09 27.52 8.54
C LYS A 230 -9.06 26.87 9.48
N ALA A 231 -9.22 25.59 9.80
CA ALA A 231 -8.29 24.89 10.67
C ALA A 231 -6.96 24.61 9.94
N TYR A 232 -7.04 24.25 8.66
CA TYR A 232 -5.86 24.11 7.81
C TYR A 232 -5.16 25.44 7.51
N GLU A 233 -5.90 26.55 7.40
CA GLU A 233 -5.29 27.89 7.28
C GLU A 233 -4.50 28.27 8.54
N ALA A 234 -5.02 27.94 9.72
CA ALA A 234 -4.31 28.17 10.98
C ALA A 234 -3.02 27.33 11.03
N LEU A 235 -3.12 26.04 10.72
CA LEU A 235 -1.95 25.16 10.63
C LEU A 235 -0.92 25.69 9.61
N TYR A 236 -1.36 26.14 8.43
CA TYR A 236 -0.45 26.69 7.41
C TYR A 236 0.31 27.92 7.92
N LYS A 237 -0.35 28.82 8.67
CA LYS A 237 0.30 29.98 9.27
C LYS A 237 1.34 29.59 10.32
N ASP A 238 1.06 28.55 11.11
CA ASP A 238 2.00 28.06 12.10
C ASP A 238 3.24 27.42 11.43
N ILE A 239 3.03 26.67 10.35
CA ILE A 239 4.12 26.10 9.53
C ILE A 239 4.93 27.22 8.86
N GLU A 240 4.27 28.21 8.26
CA GLU A 240 4.92 29.34 7.61
C GLU A 240 5.79 30.14 8.59
N ALA A 241 5.29 30.37 9.81
CA ALA A 241 6.04 31.05 10.86
C ALA A 241 7.30 30.27 11.26
N LEU A 242 7.18 28.95 11.45
CA LEU A 242 8.33 28.10 11.78
C LEU A 242 9.32 27.99 10.62
N GLU A 243 8.85 27.88 9.39
CA GLU A 243 9.70 27.82 8.20
C GLU A 243 10.47 29.14 7.99
N LYS A 244 9.85 30.27 8.29
CA LYS A 244 10.53 31.57 8.30
C LYS A 244 11.62 31.64 9.35
N GLU A 245 11.36 31.14 10.56
CA GLU A 245 12.36 31.03 11.63
C GLU A 245 13.52 30.13 11.20
N ARG A 246 13.23 28.94 10.67
CA ARG A 246 14.23 27.98 10.16
C ARG A 246 15.16 28.64 9.14
N LYS A 247 14.59 29.36 8.17
CA LYS A 247 15.34 30.05 7.11
C LYS A 247 16.17 31.24 7.61
N ALA A 248 15.87 31.78 8.79
CA ALA A 248 16.59 32.91 9.37
C ALA A 248 17.91 32.49 10.05
N TYR A 249 18.10 31.21 10.38
CA TYR A 249 19.37 30.74 10.95
C TYR A 249 20.53 30.89 9.95
N THR A 250 21.71 31.18 10.49
CA THR A 250 22.97 31.35 9.74
C THR A 250 24.08 30.51 10.38
N GLY A 251 25.23 30.38 9.70
CA GLY A 251 26.38 29.61 10.24
C GLY A 251 26.05 28.15 10.53
N GLU A 252 26.60 27.62 11.62
CA GLU A 252 26.37 26.24 12.06
C GLU A 252 24.89 25.94 12.34
N ALA A 253 24.15 26.91 12.90
CA ALA A 253 22.72 26.75 13.13
C ALA A 253 21.94 26.50 11.83
N LYS A 254 22.32 27.16 10.73
CA LYS A 254 21.73 26.90 9.39
C LYS A 254 22.02 25.48 8.93
N THR A 255 23.25 25.01 9.11
CA THR A 255 23.65 23.64 8.77
C THR A 255 22.84 22.61 9.54
N LEU A 256 22.61 22.85 10.84
CA LEU A 256 21.83 21.95 11.69
C LEU A 256 20.38 21.80 11.22
N VAL A 257 19.71 22.90 10.85
CA VAL A 257 18.28 22.88 10.49
C VAL A 257 18.01 22.69 9.00
N ALA A 258 19.07 22.52 8.19
CA ALA A 258 18.95 22.36 6.75
C ALA A 258 18.13 21.12 6.37
N GLY A 259 18.22 20.05 7.18
CA GLY A 259 17.52 18.78 6.97
C GLY A 259 16.08 18.76 7.46
N CYS A 260 15.57 19.86 8.02
CA CYS A 260 14.13 20.01 8.33
C CYS A 260 13.40 20.59 7.11
N ASP A 261 13.46 19.90 5.98
CA ASP A 261 12.84 20.30 4.71
C ASP A 261 11.32 20.00 4.65
N TYR A 262 10.85 19.08 5.49
CA TYR A 262 9.44 18.68 5.59
C TYR A 262 8.46 19.85 5.77
N LEU A 263 8.85 20.95 6.44
CA LEU A 263 7.99 22.14 6.56
C LEU A 263 7.61 22.71 5.19
N ALA A 264 8.59 22.82 4.28
CA ALA A 264 8.34 23.30 2.92
C ALA A 264 7.46 22.31 2.13
N SER A 265 7.70 21.01 2.27
CA SER A 265 6.88 19.97 1.65
C SER A 265 5.44 19.99 2.14
N LEU A 266 5.22 20.24 3.43
CA LEU A 266 3.87 20.34 4.01
C LEU A 266 3.15 21.60 3.54
N MET A 267 3.86 22.73 3.40
CA MET A 267 3.30 23.94 2.80
C MET A 267 2.87 23.69 1.35
N GLU A 268 3.70 23.03 0.54
CA GLU A 268 3.38 22.68 -0.85
C GLU A 268 2.11 21.80 -0.90
N ALA A 269 2.09 20.72 -0.13
CA ALA A 269 0.95 19.81 -0.04
C ALA A 269 -0.35 20.50 0.41
N LEU A 270 -0.28 21.46 1.33
CA LEU A 270 -1.45 22.23 1.79
C LEU A 270 -1.99 23.19 0.72
N THR A 271 -1.12 23.68 -0.17
CA THR A 271 -1.49 24.58 -1.27
C THR A 271 -1.83 23.87 -2.58
N ASP A 272 -1.53 22.58 -2.68
CA ASP A 272 -1.76 21.79 -3.88
C ASP A 272 -3.22 21.82 -4.32
N GLN A 273 -3.39 21.97 -5.62
CA GLN A 273 -4.70 21.98 -6.26
C GLN A 273 -5.02 20.60 -6.78
N SER A 274 -6.23 20.12 -6.49
CA SER A 274 -6.69 18.85 -7.01
C SER A 274 -8.19 18.85 -7.23
N LEU A 275 -8.59 18.00 -8.16
CA LEU A 275 -9.95 17.83 -8.62
C LEU A 275 -10.23 16.34 -8.69
N TRP A 276 -11.36 15.92 -8.16
CA TRP A 276 -11.87 14.56 -8.33
C TRP A 276 -13.32 14.62 -8.77
N ILE A 277 -13.76 13.54 -9.43
CA ILE A 277 -15.17 13.37 -9.77
C ILE A 277 -15.58 11.95 -9.45
N LYS A 278 -16.76 11.80 -8.85
CA LYS A 278 -17.38 10.50 -8.56
C LYS A 278 -18.84 10.55 -9.00
N TYR A 279 -19.45 9.38 -9.18
CA TYR A 279 -20.89 9.28 -9.37
C TYR A 279 -21.51 8.55 -8.17
N GLN A 280 -22.59 9.09 -7.65
CA GLN A 280 -23.37 8.48 -6.56
C GLN A 280 -24.84 8.91 -6.69
N ASP A 281 -25.76 7.95 -6.60
CA ASP A 281 -27.21 8.18 -6.49
C ASP A 281 -27.80 9.14 -7.54
N GLY A 282 -27.42 9.01 -8.82
CA GLY A 282 -27.93 9.89 -9.89
C GLY A 282 -27.14 11.18 -10.10
N GLN A 283 -26.17 11.47 -9.24
CA GLN A 283 -25.45 12.75 -9.23
C GLN A 283 -23.96 12.56 -9.45
N ALA A 284 -23.36 13.52 -10.17
CA ALA A 284 -21.91 13.66 -10.17
C ALA A 284 -21.47 14.49 -8.95
N LEU A 285 -20.54 13.94 -8.17
CA LEU A 285 -19.89 14.61 -7.05
C LEU A 285 -18.57 15.19 -7.54
N VAL A 286 -18.51 16.51 -7.71
CA VAL A 286 -17.29 17.22 -8.10
C VAL A 286 -16.59 17.66 -6.82
N VAL A 287 -15.41 17.10 -6.55
CA VAL A 287 -14.66 17.35 -5.33
C VAL A 287 -13.47 18.25 -5.63
N PHE A 288 -13.44 19.40 -4.98
CA PHE A 288 -12.43 20.44 -5.15
C PHE A 288 -11.48 20.47 -3.96
N ARG A 289 -10.20 20.73 -4.22
CA ARG A 289 -9.22 21.18 -3.23
C ARG A 289 -8.48 22.39 -3.81
N ASN A 290 -8.48 23.51 -3.08
CA ASN A 290 -7.81 24.76 -3.46
C ASN A 290 -8.21 25.29 -4.86
N LEU A 291 -9.43 24.96 -5.32
CA LEU A 291 -9.96 25.33 -6.62
C LEU A 291 -11.34 25.98 -6.48
N LYS A 292 -11.57 27.04 -7.24
CA LYS A 292 -12.81 27.83 -7.20
C LYS A 292 -13.89 27.34 -8.16
N SER A 293 -13.52 26.57 -9.19
CA SER A 293 -14.47 26.06 -10.17
C SER A 293 -13.85 24.97 -11.05
N ALA A 294 -14.68 24.27 -11.81
CA ALA A 294 -14.26 23.35 -12.85
C ALA A 294 -15.29 23.34 -14.00
N THR A 295 -14.81 23.05 -15.20
CA THR A 295 -15.68 22.69 -16.31
C THR A 295 -15.92 21.19 -16.25
N VAL A 296 -17.18 20.77 -16.16
CA VAL A 296 -17.58 19.36 -16.18
C VAL A 296 -18.19 19.03 -17.53
N THR A 297 -17.74 17.95 -18.17
CA THR A 297 -18.23 17.52 -19.48
C THR A 297 -18.69 16.07 -19.41
N LEU A 298 -19.92 15.83 -19.82
CA LEU A 298 -20.48 14.49 -20.01
C LEU A 298 -20.32 14.08 -21.47
N ARG A 299 -19.76 12.89 -21.71
CA ARG A 299 -19.55 12.33 -23.04
C ARG A 299 -20.09 10.92 -23.15
N GLU A 300 -20.53 10.60 -24.36
CA GLU A 300 -20.79 9.24 -24.85
C GLU A 300 -19.78 8.99 -25.97
N ASP A 301 -18.85 8.06 -25.77
CA ASP A 301 -17.66 7.90 -26.61
C ASP A 301 -16.90 9.23 -26.82
N LYS A 302 -16.85 9.70 -28.08
CA LYS A 302 -16.22 10.98 -28.47
C LYS A 302 -17.22 12.14 -28.54
N LYS A 303 -18.52 11.87 -28.40
CA LYS A 303 -19.58 12.87 -28.51
C LYS A 303 -19.78 13.55 -27.17
N THR A 304 -19.70 14.88 -27.17
CA THR A 304 -20.10 15.66 -25.99
C THR A 304 -21.62 15.74 -25.94
N LEU A 305 -22.20 15.31 -24.82
CA LEU A 305 -23.63 15.39 -24.57
C LEU A 305 -23.99 16.72 -23.90
N GLN A 306 -23.22 17.09 -22.86
CA GLN A 306 -23.46 18.31 -22.10
C GLN A 306 -22.19 18.79 -21.40
N THR A 307 -22.11 20.10 -21.18
CA THR A 307 -21.02 20.76 -20.45
C THR A 307 -21.59 21.73 -19.44
N TRP A 308 -21.03 21.73 -18.23
CA TRP A 308 -21.37 22.62 -17.14
C TRP A 308 -20.15 23.37 -16.66
N LYS A 309 -20.37 24.60 -16.19
CA LYS A 309 -19.43 25.29 -15.32
C LYS A 309 -19.91 25.09 -13.89
N VAL A 310 -19.12 24.39 -13.09
CA VAL A 310 -19.41 24.10 -11.69
C VAL A 310 -18.57 25.02 -10.83
N GLU A 311 -19.23 25.90 -10.09
CA GLU A 311 -18.57 26.81 -9.13
C GLU A 311 -18.44 26.14 -7.77
N ASN A 312 -17.31 26.35 -7.10
CA ASN A 312 -17.07 26.00 -5.71
C ASN A 312 -17.09 27.28 -4.86
N PRO A 313 -18.26 27.68 -4.31
CA PRO A 313 -18.37 28.90 -3.53
C PRO A 313 -17.69 28.81 -2.17
N ALA A 314 -17.52 27.61 -1.62
CA ALA A 314 -16.84 27.42 -0.33
C ALA A 314 -15.34 27.73 -0.46
N ALA A 315 -14.71 27.28 -1.55
CA ALA A 315 -13.31 27.52 -1.86
C ALA A 315 -12.38 27.30 -0.65
N SER A 316 -12.66 26.24 0.12
CA SER A 316 -11.97 25.91 1.36
C SER A 316 -10.49 25.67 1.08
N PHE A 317 -9.65 26.24 1.93
CA PHE A 317 -8.22 25.95 1.91
C PHE A 317 -7.97 24.51 2.35
N TYR A 318 -7.33 23.72 1.47
CA TYR A 318 -6.96 22.31 1.61
C TYR A 318 -8.10 21.29 1.86
N ALA A 319 -9.09 21.63 2.68
CA ALA A 319 -10.28 20.83 2.91
C ALA A 319 -11.04 20.58 1.59
N GLN A 320 -11.64 19.40 1.47
CA GLN A 320 -12.34 19.01 0.26
C GLN A 320 -13.75 19.58 0.25
N ASP A 321 -14.05 20.39 -0.76
CA ASP A 321 -15.42 20.85 -1.03
C ASP A 321 -16.06 19.92 -2.05
N THR A 322 -17.30 19.49 -1.80
CA THR A 322 -18.05 18.66 -2.75
C THR A 322 -19.25 19.43 -3.27
N VAL A 323 -19.33 19.58 -4.60
CA VAL A 323 -20.50 20.13 -5.28
C VAL A 323 -21.22 19.01 -6.01
N LYS A 324 -22.52 18.91 -5.76
CA LYS A 324 -23.40 17.94 -6.42
C LYS A 324 -23.90 18.53 -7.74
N LEU A 325 -23.77 17.76 -8.80
CA LEU A 325 -24.24 18.10 -10.14
C LEU A 325 -25.24 17.05 -10.60
N ASP A 326 -26.48 17.48 -10.85
CA ASP A 326 -27.50 16.62 -11.42
C ASP A 326 -27.18 16.29 -12.88
N LEU A 327 -27.18 15.00 -13.20
CA LEU A 327 -27.02 14.54 -14.57
C LEU A 327 -28.39 14.46 -15.26
N PRO A 328 -28.45 14.72 -16.58
CA PRO A 328 -29.68 14.51 -17.33
C PRO A 328 -30.06 13.03 -17.30
N LYS A 329 -31.33 12.73 -17.62
CA LYS A 329 -31.75 11.34 -17.81
C LYS A 329 -31.01 10.76 -19.02
N LEU A 330 -30.19 9.75 -18.78
CA LEU A 330 -29.41 9.07 -19.82
C LEU A 330 -30.09 7.76 -20.24
N THR A 331 -29.79 7.33 -21.46
CA THR A 331 -30.17 5.99 -21.95
C THR A 331 -29.20 4.94 -21.42
N ASP A 332 -29.49 3.67 -21.66
CA ASP A 332 -28.56 2.60 -21.28
C ASP A 332 -27.29 2.65 -22.12
N GLY A 333 -26.13 2.74 -21.45
CA GLY A 333 -24.84 2.95 -22.08
C GLY A 333 -23.69 3.17 -21.09
N GLU A 334 -22.49 3.36 -21.65
CA GLU A 334 -21.32 3.82 -20.91
C GLU A 334 -21.03 5.28 -21.29
N TYR A 335 -20.75 6.08 -20.28
CA TYR A 335 -20.52 7.50 -20.36
C TYR A 335 -19.21 7.84 -19.64
N THR A 336 -18.60 8.97 -20.00
CA THR A 336 -17.47 9.53 -19.26
C THR A 336 -17.84 10.91 -18.75
N ILE A 337 -17.61 11.16 -17.46
CA ILE A 337 -17.78 12.48 -16.86
C ILE A 337 -16.39 13.00 -16.54
N GLU A 338 -16.00 14.10 -17.18
CA GLU A 338 -14.68 14.71 -17.05
C GLU A 338 -14.83 16.08 -16.36
N ALA A 339 -14.15 16.29 -15.24
CA ALA A 339 -14.00 17.60 -14.61
C ALA A 339 -12.61 18.15 -14.92
N LYS A 340 -12.51 19.43 -15.29
CA LYS A 340 -11.25 20.08 -15.67
C LYS A 340 -11.15 21.52 -15.19
N ASN A 341 -9.98 21.88 -14.67
CA ASN A 341 -9.55 23.26 -14.43
C ASN A 341 -8.10 23.43 -14.91
N GLY A 342 -7.90 24.18 -16.00
CA GLY A 342 -6.57 24.35 -16.60
C GLY A 342 -5.94 23.01 -17.01
N LYS A 343 -4.82 22.64 -16.38
CA LYS A 343 -4.11 21.37 -16.59
C LYS A 343 -4.59 20.24 -15.66
N ILE A 344 -5.36 20.56 -14.63
CA ILE A 344 -5.88 19.59 -13.66
C ILE A 344 -7.17 19.02 -14.23
N SER A 345 -7.27 17.69 -14.29
CA SER A 345 -8.47 17.00 -14.74
C SER A 345 -8.66 15.70 -13.98
N ALA A 346 -9.92 15.33 -13.80
CA ALA A 346 -10.33 14.01 -13.35
C ALA A 346 -11.45 13.50 -14.24
N SER A 347 -11.50 12.19 -14.47
CA SER A 347 -12.57 11.56 -15.22
C SER A 347 -13.04 10.29 -14.54
N GLU A 348 -14.33 10.04 -14.62
CA GLU A 348 -14.98 8.83 -14.11
C GLU A 348 -15.83 8.19 -15.21
N VAL A 349 -15.83 6.86 -15.27
CA VAL A 349 -16.69 6.12 -16.21
C VAL A 349 -18.02 5.83 -15.53
N TYR A 350 -19.07 6.46 -16.02
CA TYR A 350 -20.44 6.22 -15.57
C TYR A 350 -21.11 5.19 -16.45
N ARG A 351 -21.76 4.18 -15.84
CA ARG A 351 -22.47 3.12 -16.57
C ARG A 351 -23.91 3.09 -16.11
N GLN A 352 -24.83 3.16 -17.06
CA GLN A 352 -26.25 3.05 -16.80
C GLN A 352 -26.82 1.89 -17.61
N TYR A 353 -27.45 0.93 -16.94
CA TYR A 353 -28.11 -0.20 -17.59
C TYR A 353 -29.38 -0.56 -16.83
N THR A 354 -30.47 -0.77 -17.54
CA THR A 354 -31.74 -1.21 -16.95
C THR A 354 -31.97 -2.71 -17.09
N LEU A 355 -31.11 -3.46 -17.80
CA LEU A 355 -31.15 -4.92 -17.84
C LEU A 355 -29.90 -5.52 -17.17
N SER A 356 -30.11 -6.63 -16.45
CA SER A 356 -29.03 -7.49 -15.98
C SER A 356 -28.94 -8.75 -16.84
N ILE A 357 -27.73 -9.16 -17.19
CA ILE A 357 -27.45 -10.39 -17.94
C ILE A 357 -26.49 -11.27 -17.14
N ALA A 358 -26.79 -12.56 -17.08
CA ALA A 358 -25.92 -13.58 -16.52
C ALA A 358 -25.66 -14.67 -17.55
N THR A 359 -24.45 -15.23 -17.53
CA THR A 359 -24.07 -16.37 -18.35
C THR A 359 -23.72 -17.56 -17.47
N ARG A 360 -24.04 -18.76 -17.94
CA ARG A 360 -23.54 -20.01 -17.34
C ARG A 360 -23.24 -21.01 -18.45
N ARG A 361 -22.34 -21.94 -18.22
CA ARG A 361 -22.16 -23.08 -19.12
C ARG A 361 -22.79 -24.32 -18.48
N ASP A 362 -23.53 -25.05 -19.29
CA ASP A 362 -24.01 -26.39 -18.94
C ASP A 362 -23.77 -27.36 -20.09
N SER A 363 -24.22 -28.61 -19.95
CA SER A 363 -24.08 -29.67 -20.96
C SER A 363 -24.59 -29.30 -22.37
N ARG A 364 -25.49 -28.32 -22.49
CA ARG A 364 -26.05 -27.83 -23.76
C ARG A 364 -25.11 -26.82 -24.42
N GLY A 365 -24.25 -26.17 -23.64
CA GLY A 365 -23.37 -25.08 -24.05
C GLY A 365 -23.51 -23.85 -23.15
N VAL A 366 -23.12 -22.69 -23.67
CA VAL A 366 -23.25 -21.41 -22.96
C VAL A 366 -24.70 -20.95 -23.00
N CYS A 367 -25.30 -20.74 -21.83
CA CYS A 367 -26.65 -20.25 -21.63
C CYS A 367 -26.63 -18.83 -21.06
N VAL A 368 -27.67 -18.07 -21.36
CA VAL A 368 -27.90 -16.71 -20.86
C VAL A 368 -29.20 -16.63 -20.05
N TYR A 369 -29.20 -15.76 -19.07
CA TYR A 369 -30.37 -15.33 -18.32
C TYR A 369 -30.40 -13.80 -18.34
N VAL A 370 -31.59 -13.22 -18.56
CA VAL A 370 -31.75 -11.77 -18.59
C VAL A 370 -32.93 -11.38 -17.72
N ALA A 371 -32.73 -10.38 -16.89
CA ALA A 371 -33.75 -9.84 -15.99
C ALA A 371 -33.73 -8.32 -15.98
N ASP A 372 -34.83 -7.76 -15.51
CA ASP A 372 -34.90 -6.36 -15.10
C ASP A 372 -33.86 -6.08 -14.02
N TYR A 373 -33.06 -5.03 -14.18
CA TYR A 373 -31.90 -4.76 -13.33
C TYR A 373 -32.29 -4.44 -11.88
N GLU A 374 -33.41 -3.74 -11.67
CA GLU A 374 -33.84 -3.32 -10.33
C GLU A 374 -34.72 -4.38 -9.66
N THR A 375 -35.71 -4.91 -10.38
CA THR A 375 -36.73 -5.80 -9.81
C THR A 375 -36.32 -7.27 -9.84
N GLY A 376 -35.33 -7.65 -10.65
CA GLY A 376 -34.91 -9.03 -10.84
C GLY A 376 -35.90 -9.89 -11.64
N VAL A 377 -36.99 -9.31 -12.15
CA VAL A 377 -38.01 -10.04 -12.91
C VAL A 377 -37.41 -10.55 -14.23
N PRO A 378 -37.45 -11.87 -14.51
CA PRO A 378 -36.92 -12.42 -15.76
C PRO A 378 -37.66 -11.92 -16.99
N LEU A 379 -36.91 -11.57 -18.03
CA LEU A 379 -37.47 -11.28 -19.34
C LEU A 379 -37.81 -12.59 -20.06
N ARG A 380 -38.88 -12.59 -20.86
CA ARG A 380 -39.31 -13.75 -21.66
C ARG A 380 -38.81 -13.72 -23.11
N SER A 381 -38.34 -12.56 -23.57
CA SER A 381 -37.79 -12.38 -24.91
C SER A 381 -36.80 -11.23 -24.92
N VAL A 382 -35.66 -11.42 -25.57
CA VAL A 382 -34.60 -10.41 -25.74
C VAL A 382 -33.94 -10.58 -27.10
N THR A 383 -33.34 -9.51 -27.61
CA THR A 383 -32.38 -9.59 -28.70
C THR A 383 -30.99 -9.63 -28.09
N LEU A 384 -30.20 -10.66 -28.42
CA LEU A 384 -28.81 -10.75 -28.02
C LEU A 384 -27.92 -10.22 -29.13
N HIS A 385 -26.91 -9.45 -28.75
CA HIS A 385 -25.90 -8.89 -29.64
C HIS A 385 -24.56 -9.51 -29.27
N LEU A 386 -24.01 -10.32 -30.16
CA LEU A 386 -22.68 -10.91 -30.03
C LEU A 386 -21.64 -9.91 -30.54
N ARG A 387 -20.66 -9.59 -29.71
CA ARG A 387 -19.58 -8.65 -30.02
C ARG A 387 -18.21 -9.31 -29.92
N LYS A 388 -17.28 -8.84 -30.76
CA LYS A 388 -15.86 -9.16 -30.72
C LYS A 388 -15.08 -7.88 -30.50
N SER A 389 -14.38 -7.77 -29.37
CA SER A 389 -13.59 -6.58 -29.04
C SER A 389 -14.39 -5.27 -29.20
N GLY A 390 -15.62 -5.24 -28.66
CA GLY A 390 -16.54 -4.10 -28.77
C GLY A 390 -17.36 -4.00 -30.07
N THR A 391 -16.97 -4.69 -31.15
CA THR A 391 -17.69 -4.64 -32.44
C THR A 391 -18.76 -5.71 -32.54
N GLU A 392 -19.99 -5.33 -32.88
CA GLU A 392 -21.07 -6.29 -33.15
C GLU A 392 -20.80 -7.14 -34.40
N VAL A 393 -20.97 -8.45 -34.28
CA VAL A 393 -20.75 -9.41 -35.38
C VAL A 393 -21.99 -10.22 -35.74
N ALA A 394 -22.94 -10.35 -34.81
CA ALA A 394 -24.15 -11.13 -34.99
C ALA A 394 -25.20 -10.70 -33.96
N THR A 395 -26.46 -10.82 -34.35
CA THR A 395 -27.60 -10.56 -33.47
C THR A 395 -28.66 -11.65 -33.64
N SER A 396 -29.41 -11.95 -32.58
CA SER A 396 -30.51 -12.92 -32.65
C SER A 396 -31.50 -12.73 -31.50
N THR A 397 -32.79 -12.75 -31.83
CA THR A 397 -33.87 -12.74 -30.84
C THR A 397 -34.04 -14.13 -30.23
N LEU A 398 -34.08 -14.18 -28.90
CA LEU A 398 -34.17 -15.39 -28.09
C LEU A 398 -35.37 -15.30 -27.15
N LYS A 399 -36.24 -16.32 -27.18
CA LYS A 399 -37.23 -16.55 -26.13
C LYS A 399 -36.52 -17.18 -24.94
N LEU A 400 -36.68 -16.57 -23.77
CA LEU A 400 -36.01 -16.98 -22.54
C LEU A 400 -36.95 -17.81 -21.66
N ASP A 401 -36.43 -18.94 -21.19
CA ASP A 401 -37.01 -19.74 -20.11
C ASP A 401 -35.90 -20.12 -19.12
N GLY A 402 -35.72 -19.27 -18.11
CA GLY A 402 -34.54 -19.34 -17.25
C GLY A 402 -33.25 -19.19 -18.06
N PHE A 403 -32.20 -19.92 -17.66
CA PHE A 403 -30.95 -19.99 -18.41
C PHE A 403 -31.15 -20.73 -19.74
N THR A 404 -31.18 -19.96 -20.81
CA THR A 404 -31.48 -20.42 -22.17
C THR A 404 -30.22 -20.46 -23.02
N LEU A 405 -30.04 -21.53 -23.79
CA LEU A 405 -28.87 -21.72 -24.66
C LEU A 405 -28.70 -20.54 -25.64
N LEU A 406 -27.45 -20.13 -25.86
CA LEU A 406 -27.14 -19.12 -26.87
C LEU A 406 -27.69 -19.54 -28.25
N PRO A 407 -28.15 -18.58 -29.08
CA PRO A 407 -28.67 -18.85 -30.42
C PRO A 407 -27.65 -19.61 -31.28
N LYS A 408 -28.13 -20.61 -32.03
CA LYS A 408 -27.29 -21.38 -32.98
C LYS A 408 -26.54 -20.49 -33.98
N ALA A 409 -27.09 -19.33 -34.31
CA ALA A 409 -26.45 -18.33 -35.18
C ALA A 409 -25.08 -17.84 -34.63
N PHE A 410 -24.85 -17.94 -33.31
CA PHE A 410 -23.60 -17.55 -32.67
C PHE A 410 -22.56 -18.68 -32.66
N ALA A 411 -22.98 -19.94 -32.81
CA ALA A 411 -22.09 -21.11 -32.71
C ALA A 411 -20.88 -21.02 -33.66
N LYS A 412 -21.10 -20.60 -34.91
CA LYS A 412 -20.04 -20.43 -35.94
C LYS A 412 -18.95 -19.42 -35.56
N HIS A 413 -19.22 -18.51 -34.63
CA HIS A 413 -18.27 -17.50 -34.17
C HIS A 413 -17.50 -17.96 -32.93
N LEU A 414 -18.14 -18.77 -32.10
CA LEU A 414 -17.63 -19.19 -30.79
C LEU A 414 -16.81 -20.50 -30.89
N GLU A 415 -17.15 -21.39 -31.81
CA GLU A 415 -16.50 -22.70 -31.96
C GLU A 415 -15.02 -22.56 -32.34
N GLY A 416 -14.13 -23.19 -31.56
CA GLY A 416 -12.67 -23.13 -31.77
C GLY A 416 -12.02 -21.75 -31.63
N SER A 417 -12.81 -20.73 -31.28
CA SER A 417 -12.37 -19.34 -31.27
C SER A 417 -11.58 -19.00 -30.02
N LYS A 418 -10.39 -18.42 -30.21
CA LYS A 418 -9.55 -17.88 -29.12
C LYS A 418 -9.85 -16.41 -28.82
N ALA A 419 -10.78 -15.78 -29.53
CA ALA A 419 -11.10 -14.37 -29.37
C ALA A 419 -11.89 -14.11 -28.07
N SER A 420 -11.79 -12.88 -27.56
CA SER A 420 -12.65 -12.42 -26.47
C SER A 420 -14.02 -12.03 -27.05
N TRP A 421 -15.03 -12.82 -26.70
CA TRP A 421 -16.41 -12.62 -27.14
C TRP A 421 -17.23 -12.01 -26.02
N GLU A 422 -18.18 -11.19 -26.40
CA GLU A 422 -19.03 -10.41 -25.52
C GLU A 422 -20.48 -10.58 -25.94
N VAL A 423 -21.41 -10.60 -24.99
CA VAL A 423 -22.84 -10.57 -25.28
C VAL A 423 -23.54 -9.44 -24.54
N VAL A 424 -24.43 -8.75 -25.25
CA VAL A 424 -25.32 -7.72 -24.72
C VAL A 424 -26.76 -8.14 -24.98
N ALA A 425 -27.63 -8.04 -23.98
CA ALA A 425 -29.07 -8.20 -24.18
C ALA A 425 -29.74 -6.84 -24.41
N GLN A 426 -30.72 -6.82 -25.30
CA GLN A 426 -31.54 -5.66 -25.61
C GLN A 426 -33.03 -6.04 -25.63
N SER A 427 -33.88 -5.17 -25.08
CA SER A 427 -35.34 -5.27 -25.18
C SER A 427 -35.93 -3.87 -25.32
N GLY A 428 -36.45 -3.54 -26.52
CA GLY A 428 -36.75 -2.15 -26.87
C GLY A 428 -35.49 -1.28 -26.80
N ASP A 429 -35.58 -0.18 -26.05
CA ASP A 429 -34.46 0.75 -25.82
C ASP A 429 -33.56 0.37 -24.65
N ARG A 430 -33.96 -0.65 -23.88
CA ARG A 430 -33.25 -1.13 -22.69
C ARG A 430 -32.12 -2.07 -23.06
N LYS A 431 -30.96 -1.94 -22.42
CA LYS A 431 -29.76 -2.75 -22.68
C LYS A 431 -29.13 -3.25 -21.39
N SER A 432 -28.43 -4.37 -21.49
CA SER A 432 -27.54 -4.85 -20.43
C SER A 432 -26.13 -4.32 -20.63
N ARG A 433 -25.32 -4.42 -19.58
CA ARG A 433 -23.86 -4.37 -19.73
C ARG A 433 -23.39 -5.50 -20.66
N SER A 434 -22.27 -5.28 -21.34
CA SER A 434 -21.54 -6.35 -22.02
C SER A 434 -20.95 -7.33 -21.00
N ILE A 435 -21.22 -8.62 -21.19
CA ILE A 435 -20.58 -9.69 -20.41
C ILE A 435 -19.68 -10.52 -21.32
N TYR A 436 -18.45 -10.75 -20.87
CA TYR A 436 -17.53 -11.62 -21.57
C TYR A 436 -18.01 -13.07 -21.48
N LEU A 437 -18.03 -13.72 -22.63
CA LEU A 437 -18.14 -15.17 -22.75
C LEU A 437 -16.73 -15.72 -22.51
N ASP A 438 -16.31 -15.77 -21.25
CA ASP A 438 -14.95 -16.16 -20.85
C ASP A 438 -14.49 -17.49 -21.51
N ARG A 439 -13.17 -17.65 -21.67
CA ARG A 439 -12.54 -18.95 -21.84
C ARG A 439 -12.65 -19.68 -20.52
N PHE A 440 -13.84 -20.17 -20.19
CA PHE A 440 -14.05 -21.03 -19.04
C PHE A 440 -12.97 -22.11 -19.07
N SER A 441 -12.03 -22.06 -18.10
CA SER A 441 -11.18 -23.21 -17.85
C SER A 441 -12.10 -24.39 -17.59
N ASN A 442 -11.67 -25.58 -17.99
CA ASN A 442 -12.37 -26.81 -17.67
C ASN A 442 -12.34 -26.99 -16.14
N TYR A 443 -13.19 -26.26 -15.40
CA TYR A 443 -13.67 -26.75 -14.13
C TYR A 443 -14.40 -28.03 -14.47
N ASN A 444 -13.78 -29.15 -14.06
CA ASN A 444 -14.30 -30.49 -14.21
C ASN A 444 -15.81 -30.50 -13.97
N THR A 445 -16.60 -30.56 -15.05
CA THR A 445 -18.03 -30.85 -15.02
C THR A 445 -18.25 -32.36 -14.80
N ASP A 446 -17.39 -32.99 -14.01
CA ASP A 446 -17.34 -34.43 -13.84
C ASP A 446 -17.54 -34.78 -12.36
N VAL A 447 -18.76 -34.52 -11.86
CA VAL A 447 -19.45 -35.47 -10.97
C VAL A 447 -20.95 -35.39 -11.27
N TYR A 448 -21.38 -36.14 -12.28
CA TYR A 448 -22.78 -36.40 -12.56
C TYR A 448 -23.35 -37.33 -11.50
N THR A 449 -24.20 -36.81 -10.63
CA THR A 449 -25.00 -37.65 -9.75
C THR A 449 -26.40 -37.07 -9.63
N ASP A 450 -27.42 -37.90 -9.80
CA ASP A 450 -28.83 -37.59 -9.51
C ASP A 450 -29.07 -37.55 -7.99
N GLN A 451 -28.19 -36.84 -7.29
CA GLN A 451 -28.18 -36.77 -5.84
C GLN A 451 -29.25 -35.78 -5.36
N ILE A 452 -29.94 -36.19 -4.31
CA ILE A 452 -30.77 -35.29 -3.52
C ILE A 452 -29.82 -34.46 -2.66
N ARG A 453 -29.94 -33.14 -2.75
CA ARG A 453 -29.15 -32.18 -1.98
C ARG A 453 -30.06 -31.22 -1.24
N CYS A 454 -29.52 -30.56 -0.23
CA CYS A 454 -30.21 -29.52 0.51
C CYS A 454 -29.36 -28.25 0.60
N ASN A 455 -29.96 -27.11 0.27
CA ASN A 455 -29.41 -25.80 0.62
C ASN A 455 -30.14 -25.26 1.84
N ILE A 456 -29.37 -24.82 2.84
CA ILE A 456 -29.87 -24.24 4.08
C ILE A 456 -29.66 -22.73 4.02
N TYR A 457 -30.70 -21.99 4.35
CA TYR A 457 -30.70 -20.53 4.45
C TYR A 457 -31.07 -20.15 5.86
N LYS A 458 -30.35 -19.18 6.40
CA LYS A 458 -30.53 -18.66 7.76
C LYS A 458 -30.89 -17.19 7.68
N ASP A 459 -31.54 -16.67 8.71
CA ASP A 459 -31.89 -15.24 8.75
C ASP A 459 -30.66 -14.33 8.93
N ARG A 460 -29.55 -14.84 9.48
CA ARG A 460 -28.30 -14.10 9.72
C ARG A 460 -27.06 -14.97 9.49
N GLY A 461 -25.91 -14.32 9.27
CA GLY A 461 -24.61 -15.00 9.14
C GLY A 461 -23.92 -15.30 10.48
N ALA A 462 -24.28 -14.57 11.54
CA ALA A 462 -23.76 -14.71 12.90
C ALA A 462 -24.87 -14.43 13.93
N TYR A 463 -24.73 -15.03 15.10
CA TYR A 463 -25.68 -15.01 16.21
C TYR A 463 -24.96 -14.82 17.54
N ASN A 464 -25.67 -14.35 18.55
CA ASN A 464 -25.17 -14.32 19.93
C ASN A 464 -25.64 -15.57 20.70
N PRO A 465 -24.95 -15.99 21.77
CA PRO A 465 -25.48 -17.02 22.68
C PRO A 465 -26.87 -16.63 23.21
N GLY A 466 -27.84 -17.55 23.15
CA GLY A 466 -29.24 -17.29 23.52
C GLY A 466 -30.14 -16.84 22.35
N ASP A 467 -29.58 -16.50 21.18
CA ASP A 467 -30.36 -16.15 20.01
C ASP A 467 -31.16 -17.34 19.48
N THR A 468 -32.24 -17.05 18.76
CA THR A 468 -32.98 -18.06 18.00
C THR A 468 -32.51 -18.05 16.54
N LEU A 469 -31.86 -19.12 16.12
CA LEU A 469 -31.55 -19.40 14.72
C LEU A 469 -32.84 -19.76 13.98
N GLN A 470 -33.24 -18.95 13.00
CA GLN A 470 -34.35 -19.26 12.09
C GLN A 470 -33.79 -19.78 10.77
N PHE A 471 -34.33 -20.88 10.26
CA PHE A 471 -33.84 -21.46 9.01
C PHE A 471 -34.94 -21.87 8.04
N LYS A 472 -34.55 -21.91 6.76
CA LYS A 472 -35.28 -22.57 5.69
C LYS A 472 -34.33 -23.46 4.91
N ALA A 473 -34.66 -24.73 4.78
CA ALA A 473 -33.91 -25.69 4.00
C ALA A 473 -34.71 -26.06 2.74
N ILE A 474 -34.06 -26.05 1.57
CA ILE A 474 -34.67 -26.42 0.28
C ILE A 474 -34.01 -27.69 -0.20
N VAL A 475 -34.78 -28.76 -0.29
CA VAL A 475 -34.35 -30.07 -0.80
C VAL A 475 -34.70 -30.18 -2.27
N TYR A 476 -33.68 -30.44 -3.07
CA TYR A 476 -33.81 -30.57 -4.50
C TYR A 476 -33.02 -31.77 -5.01
N GLN A 477 -33.45 -32.28 -6.15
CA GLN A 477 -32.81 -33.37 -6.86
C GLN A 477 -32.50 -32.91 -8.28
N GLY A 478 -31.39 -33.40 -8.80
CA GLY A 478 -30.97 -33.15 -10.17
C GLY A 478 -29.74 -32.27 -10.25
N ASP A 479 -29.48 -31.81 -11.47
CA ASP A 479 -28.21 -31.21 -11.85
C ASP A 479 -28.29 -29.68 -11.76
N PRO A 480 -27.47 -29.02 -10.90
CA PRO A 480 -27.39 -27.56 -10.82
C PRO A 480 -27.09 -26.90 -12.17
N ALA A 481 -26.41 -27.59 -13.09
CA ALA A 481 -26.10 -27.10 -14.43
C ALA A 481 -27.28 -27.27 -15.41
N ARG A 482 -28.10 -28.32 -15.30
CA ARG A 482 -29.24 -28.57 -16.19
C ARG A 482 -30.57 -28.11 -15.60
N SER A 483 -31.09 -28.86 -14.65
CA SER A 483 -32.44 -28.72 -14.11
C SER A 483 -32.48 -29.29 -12.70
N LEU A 484 -33.03 -28.49 -11.78
CA LEU A 484 -33.32 -28.90 -10.42
C LEU A 484 -34.82 -29.09 -10.27
N GLN A 485 -35.22 -30.17 -9.61
CA GLN A 485 -36.59 -30.40 -9.20
C GLN A 485 -36.67 -30.41 -7.68
N VAL A 486 -37.71 -29.80 -7.14
CA VAL A 486 -37.96 -29.80 -5.70
C VAL A 486 -38.41 -31.20 -5.26
N VAL A 487 -37.89 -31.69 -4.13
CA VAL A 487 -38.28 -32.99 -3.58
C VAL A 487 -39.35 -32.79 -2.53
N LYS A 488 -40.61 -33.06 -2.90
CA LYS A 488 -41.79 -32.89 -2.03
C LYS A 488 -41.97 -34.09 -1.09
N ASP A 489 -42.70 -33.87 0.00
CA ASP A 489 -43.14 -34.91 0.94
C ASP A 489 -42.04 -35.80 1.54
N ARG A 490 -40.79 -35.34 1.56
CA ARG A 490 -39.63 -36.08 2.06
C ARG A 490 -39.38 -35.77 3.53
N PRO A 491 -39.20 -36.78 4.41
CA PRO A 491 -38.68 -36.57 5.76
C PRO A 491 -37.26 -36.00 5.74
N VAL A 492 -37.01 -34.97 6.53
CA VAL A 492 -35.70 -34.30 6.68
C VAL A 492 -35.42 -34.15 8.16
N LYS A 493 -34.27 -34.67 8.62
CA LYS A 493 -33.79 -34.48 9.99
C LYS A 493 -32.74 -33.38 9.99
N MET A 494 -33.05 -32.28 10.68
CA MET A 494 -32.12 -31.18 10.91
C MET A 494 -31.37 -31.42 12.22
N ILE A 495 -30.06 -31.19 12.22
CA ILE A 495 -29.16 -31.44 13.35
C ILE A 495 -28.36 -30.16 13.60
N LEU A 496 -28.46 -29.61 14.81
CA LEU A 496 -27.66 -28.48 15.26
C LEU A 496 -26.43 -29.00 16.02
N ARG A 497 -25.23 -28.50 15.67
CA ARG A 497 -23.98 -28.82 16.36
C ARG A 497 -23.27 -27.56 16.87
N ASP A 498 -22.57 -27.70 17.99
CA ASP A 498 -21.71 -26.66 18.55
C ASP A 498 -20.35 -26.57 17.85
N SER A 499 -19.49 -25.66 18.34
CA SER A 499 -18.13 -25.46 17.84
C SER A 499 -17.15 -26.60 18.09
N GLU A 500 -17.58 -27.63 18.83
CA GLU A 500 -16.83 -28.83 19.17
C GLU A 500 -17.45 -30.08 18.54
N ASP A 501 -18.30 -29.90 17.51
CA ASP A 501 -19.05 -30.92 16.75
C ASP A 501 -20.06 -31.75 17.57
N ASN A 502 -20.38 -31.36 18.80
CA ASN A 502 -21.38 -32.03 19.62
C ASN A 502 -22.79 -31.72 19.11
N VAL A 503 -23.65 -32.75 19.02
CA VAL A 503 -25.07 -32.55 18.69
C VAL A 503 -25.78 -31.89 19.86
N LEU A 504 -26.32 -30.70 19.63
CA LEU A 504 -27.12 -29.96 20.60
C LEU A 504 -28.59 -30.34 20.55
N GLU A 505 -29.17 -30.33 19.35
CA GLU A 505 -30.59 -30.59 19.15
C GLU A 505 -30.86 -31.16 17.75
N THR A 506 -31.95 -31.91 17.59
CA THR A 506 -32.41 -32.40 16.29
C THR A 506 -33.90 -32.14 16.08
N LEU A 507 -34.27 -31.76 14.86
CA LEU A 507 -35.66 -31.49 14.48
C LEU A 507 -36.05 -32.34 13.25
N GLN A 508 -37.12 -33.13 13.38
CA GLN A 508 -37.67 -33.90 12.26
C GLN A 508 -38.77 -33.12 11.56
N LEU A 509 -38.60 -32.89 10.26
CA LEU A 509 -39.50 -32.11 9.40
C LEU A 509 -39.85 -32.91 8.14
N LYS A 510 -40.82 -32.40 7.37
CA LYS A 510 -41.21 -32.97 6.08
C LYS A 510 -41.34 -31.87 5.04
N THR A 511 -40.76 -32.06 3.85
CA THR A 511 -40.76 -31.02 2.81
C THR A 511 -42.17 -30.74 2.27
N ASN A 512 -42.47 -29.46 2.05
CA ASN A 512 -43.74 -29.00 1.48
C ASN A 512 -43.79 -29.15 -0.05
N ASP A 513 -44.87 -28.62 -0.67
CA ASP A 513 -45.07 -28.63 -2.13
C ASP A 513 -43.97 -27.94 -2.95
N TRP A 514 -43.11 -27.16 -2.29
CA TRP A 514 -41.96 -26.47 -2.87
C TRP A 514 -40.63 -27.12 -2.49
N GLY A 515 -40.66 -28.34 -1.94
CA GLY A 515 -39.49 -29.10 -1.48
C GLY A 515 -38.74 -28.45 -0.33
N SER A 516 -39.40 -27.61 0.47
CA SER A 516 -38.75 -26.87 1.56
C SER A 516 -39.27 -27.25 2.94
N VAL A 517 -38.40 -27.12 3.94
CA VAL A 517 -38.72 -27.19 5.38
C VAL A 517 -38.26 -25.90 6.05
N SER A 518 -38.92 -25.50 7.13
CA SER A 518 -38.54 -24.36 7.95
C SER A 518 -38.67 -24.73 9.42
N GLY A 519 -37.82 -24.13 10.25
CA GLY A 519 -37.81 -24.36 11.68
C GLY A 519 -36.87 -23.39 12.38
N SER A 520 -36.67 -23.62 13.66
CA SER A 520 -35.79 -22.80 14.48
C SER A 520 -35.11 -23.61 15.57
N PHE A 521 -33.95 -23.13 16.01
CA PHE A 521 -33.25 -23.63 17.20
C PHE A 521 -32.91 -22.46 18.12
N VAL A 522 -32.99 -22.67 19.43
CA VAL A 522 -32.50 -21.70 20.41
C VAL A 522 -31.07 -22.06 20.75
N LEU A 523 -30.14 -21.14 20.53
CA LEU A 523 -28.71 -21.35 20.79
C LEU A 523 -28.45 -21.33 22.30
N PRO A 524 -27.86 -22.39 22.89
CA PRO A 524 -27.61 -22.41 24.32
C PRO A 524 -26.60 -21.33 24.75
N MET A 525 -26.81 -20.78 25.94
CA MET A 525 -25.82 -19.91 26.59
C MET A 525 -24.71 -20.75 27.24
N GLY A 526 -23.51 -20.17 27.37
CA GLY A 526 -22.39 -20.78 28.09
C GLY A 526 -21.63 -21.88 27.31
N LEU A 527 -21.91 -22.04 26.01
CA LEU A 527 -21.10 -22.86 25.12
C LEU A 527 -19.90 -22.06 24.58
N ARG A 528 -18.88 -22.78 24.10
CA ARG A 528 -17.70 -22.18 23.48
C ARG A 528 -18.08 -21.46 22.19
N ASN A 529 -17.78 -20.17 22.12
CA ASN A 529 -17.93 -19.35 20.90
C ASN A 529 -17.17 -19.94 19.72
N GLY A 530 -17.63 -19.64 18.51
CA GLY A 530 -16.98 -20.08 17.27
C GLY A 530 -17.97 -20.58 16.23
N ARG A 531 -17.54 -21.58 15.46
CA ARG A 531 -18.23 -22.05 14.26
C ARG A 531 -19.23 -23.16 14.59
N PHE A 532 -20.52 -22.87 14.52
CA PHE A 532 -21.60 -23.85 14.71
C PHE A 532 -22.08 -24.40 13.36
N GLU A 533 -22.65 -25.60 13.36
CA GLU A 533 -23.19 -26.27 12.17
C GLU A 533 -24.70 -26.46 12.25
N LEU A 534 -25.39 -26.22 11.14
CA LEU A 534 -26.73 -26.76 10.91
C LEU A 534 -26.68 -27.74 9.74
N GLU A 535 -26.96 -29.01 10.02
CA GLU A 535 -26.92 -30.11 9.06
C GLU A 535 -28.35 -30.60 8.74
N ALA A 536 -28.64 -30.84 7.46
CA ALA A 536 -29.71 -31.71 7.01
C ALA A 536 -29.12 -33.10 6.75
N GLU A 537 -29.44 -34.07 7.63
CA GLU A 537 -28.76 -35.37 7.72
C GLU A 537 -28.59 -36.04 6.34
N GLY A 538 -27.33 -36.18 5.91
CA GLY A 538 -26.95 -36.81 4.64
C GLY A 538 -27.34 -36.05 3.36
N LEU A 539 -27.83 -34.81 3.45
CA LEU A 539 -28.27 -33.99 2.31
C LEU A 539 -27.44 -32.71 2.12
N GLY A 540 -26.86 -32.17 3.19
CA GLY A 540 -26.03 -30.97 3.17
C GLY A 540 -25.98 -30.28 4.54
N TYR A 541 -25.01 -29.37 4.72
CA TYR A 541 -24.87 -28.57 5.94
C TYR A 541 -24.56 -27.12 5.59
N ASP A 542 -24.71 -26.24 6.56
CA ASP A 542 -24.24 -24.85 6.49
C ASP A 542 -23.69 -24.39 7.86
N TRP A 543 -22.69 -23.51 7.82
CA TRP A 543 -21.96 -23.05 9.01
C TRP A 543 -22.31 -21.62 9.36
N PHE A 544 -22.36 -21.29 10.65
CA PHE A 544 -22.55 -19.92 11.12
C PHE A 544 -21.65 -19.66 12.33
N ARG A 545 -21.44 -18.38 12.66
CA ARG A 545 -20.71 -18.01 13.87
C ARG A 545 -21.65 -17.73 15.03
N VAL A 546 -21.21 -18.13 16.21
CA VAL A 546 -21.76 -17.71 17.49
C VAL A 546 -20.65 -17.00 18.25
N ASP A 547 -20.77 -15.68 18.38
CA ASP A 547 -19.81 -14.80 19.02
C ASP A 547 -20.57 -13.84 19.97
N GLU A 548 -19.88 -13.22 20.95
CA GLU A 548 -20.50 -12.23 21.87
C GLU A 548 -20.56 -10.82 21.30
#